data_AF-A0A8H8D027-F1
#
_entry.id   AF-A0A8H8D027-F1
#
_cell.length_a   1.000
_cell.length_b   1.000
_cell.length_c   1.000
_cell.angle_alpha   90.00
_cell.angle_beta   90.00
_cell.angle_gamma   90.00
#
_symmetry.space_group_name_H-M   'P 1'
#
loop_
_entity.id
_entity.type
_entity.pdbx_description
1 polymer ?
#
loop_
_entity_poly.entity_id
_entity_poly.type
_entity_poly.pdbx_seq_one_letter_code
_entity_poly.pdbx_strand_id
1 'polypeptide(L)'
;MPPGAPSQDMMSFWGYKFETLSLLDQPWDATPREKIEGREDQVVNNKAQYCSIVRTGIGGCKLVIGGEVDAGKRPFPNPHSINKYIQTKSKEINENELLMKNSPLKTHNKNLLVWDSKPDRKEDPINWVELKTSAEIRNDRDMFKYERKLLKFWAQSFLLGVPKIIVGFRDEHGILHRLEEMVTRDIPGLVARQGKGTWDGNICINFTAKFLEWLKLVIKDEEGLWRIRRQEKSPVIEVFKLEDSGHGGILSQAFVDWRSSK
;
A
#
# COMPACT_ATOMS: atom_id res chain seq x y z
N MET A 1 -24.70 -6.10 10.69
CA MET A 1 -23.69 -6.44 11.71
C MET A 1 -24.44 -6.92 12.94
N PRO A 2 -24.02 -8.00 13.62
CA PRO A 2 -24.69 -8.44 14.84
C PRO A 2 -24.56 -7.36 15.95
N PRO A 3 -25.51 -7.30 16.90
CA PRO A 3 -25.46 -6.36 18.03
C PRO A 3 -24.14 -6.52 18.81
N GLY A 4 -23.49 -5.39 19.15
CA GLY A 4 -22.21 -5.38 19.88
C GLY A 4 -20.95 -5.50 19.01
N ALA A 5 -21.07 -5.76 17.70
CA ALA A 5 -19.91 -5.74 16.81
C ALA A 5 -19.40 -4.30 16.58
N PRO A 6 -18.07 -4.06 16.62
CA PRO A 6 -17.48 -2.76 16.33
C PRO A 6 -17.91 -2.23 14.95
N SER A 7 -18.20 -0.94 14.82
CA SER A 7 -18.56 -0.34 13.54
C SER A 7 -17.43 -0.45 12.51
N GLN A 8 -17.75 -0.30 11.23
CA GLN A 8 -16.73 -0.27 10.18
C GLN A 8 -15.75 0.90 10.36
N ASP A 9 -16.23 2.04 10.86
CA ASP A 9 -15.40 3.20 11.17
C ASP A 9 -14.43 2.91 12.31
N MET A 10 -14.88 2.23 13.37
CA MET A 10 -14.01 1.81 14.48
C MET A 10 -12.94 0.82 14.01
N MET A 11 -13.32 -0.15 13.18
CA MET A 11 -12.36 -1.10 12.61
C MET A 11 -11.33 -0.42 11.72
N SER A 12 -11.72 0.63 10.99
CA SER A 12 -10.82 1.43 10.16
C SER A 12 -9.89 2.28 11.03
N PHE A 13 -10.42 2.92 12.08
CA PHE A 13 -9.65 3.67 13.06
C PHE A 13 -8.54 2.83 13.70
N TRP A 14 -8.82 1.58 14.07
CA TRP A 14 -7.79 0.69 14.62
C TRP A 14 -6.62 0.43 13.68
N GLY A 15 -6.84 0.43 12.36
CA GLY A 15 -5.76 0.36 11.38
C GLY A 15 -4.83 1.57 11.48
N TYR A 16 -5.38 2.77 11.35
CA TYR A 16 -4.59 4.00 11.42
C TYR A 16 -3.97 4.24 12.82
N LYS A 17 -4.64 3.81 13.90
CA LYS A 17 -4.07 3.88 15.24
C LYS A 17 -2.89 2.91 15.37
N PHE A 18 -3.00 1.71 14.80
CA PHE A 18 -1.88 0.76 14.79
C PHE A 18 -0.65 1.32 14.06
N GLU A 19 -0.84 1.97 12.90
CA GLU A 19 0.24 2.68 12.21
C GLU A 19 0.83 3.80 13.08
N THR A 20 -0.02 4.63 13.68
CA THR A 20 0.40 5.73 14.57
C THR A 20 1.26 5.24 15.74
N LEU A 21 0.91 4.08 16.31
CA LEU A 21 1.64 3.48 17.43
C LEU A 21 2.91 2.74 16.98
N SER A 22 2.93 2.21 15.76
CA SER A 22 4.01 1.34 15.27
C SER A 22 5.10 2.09 14.52
N LEU A 23 4.80 3.29 14.01
CA LEU A 23 5.70 4.06 13.15
C LEU A 23 6.32 5.25 13.89
N LEU A 24 7.51 5.63 13.44
CA LEU A 24 8.18 6.87 13.77
C LEU A 24 8.43 7.64 12.47
N ASP A 25 8.27 8.95 12.52
CA ASP A 25 8.58 9.84 11.40
C ASP A 25 10.09 10.07 11.22
N GLN A 26 10.90 9.68 12.22
CA GLN A 26 12.36 9.70 12.17
C GLN A 26 12.91 8.36 12.65
N PRO A 27 14.15 8.02 12.27
CA PRO A 27 14.86 6.88 12.83
C PRO A 27 14.91 6.91 14.36
N TRP A 28 14.98 5.73 14.98
CA TRP A 28 14.91 5.57 16.44
C TRP A 28 15.97 6.41 17.18
N ASP A 29 17.19 6.43 16.68
CA ASP A 29 18.34 7.18 17.23
C ASP A 29 18.15 8.70 17.21
N ALA A 30 17.34 9.21 16.27
CA ALA A 30 17.00 10.63 16.15
C ALA A 30 15.70 11.00 16.88
N THR A 31 14.93 10.02 17.38
CA THR A 31 13.61 10.25 17.97
C THR A 31 13.73 10.44 19.49
N PRO A 32 13.32 11.60 20.05
CA PRO A 32 13.33 11.81 21.50
C PRO A 32 12.46 10.79 22.24
N ARG A 33 12.86 10.44 23.47
CA ARG A 33 12.15 9.44 24.28
C ARG A 33 10.70 9.84 24.54
N GLU A 34 10.47 11.12 24.82
CA GLU A 34 9.16 11.72 25.09
C GLU A 34 8.22 11.52 23.91
N LYS A 35 8.76 11.60 22.68
CA LYS A 35 7.99 11.38 21.46
C LYS A 35 7.63 9.91 21.24
N ILE A 36 8.51 8.99 21.62
CA ILE A 36 8.27 7.54 21.55
C ILE A 36 7.18 7.12 22.53
N GLU A 37 7.26 7.62 23.77
CA GLU A 37 6.31 7.30 24.85
C GLU A 37 4.95 7.99 24.64
N GLY A 38 4.92 9.25 24.18
CA GLY A 38 3.68 9.99 23.92
C GLY A 38 2.92 9.60 22.65
N ARG A 39 3.24 8.46 22.00
CA ARG A 39 2.53 8.02 20.77
C ARG A 39 1.08 7.65 21.02
N GLU A 40 0.75 7.22 22.22
CA GLU A 40 -0.63 6.90 22.61
C GLU A 40 -1.55 8.12 22.56
N ASP A 41 -1.03 9.31 22.85
CA ASP A 41 -1.78 10.57 22.83
C ASP A 41 -1.82 11.24 21.46
N GLN A 42 -1.07 10.72 20.48
CA GLN A 42 -1.07 11.30 19.15
C GLN A 42 -2.42 11.12 18.46
N VAL A 43 -2.89 12.24 17.89
CA VAL A 43 -4.05 12.26 17.00
C VAL A 43 -3.76 11.40 15.78
N VAL A 44 -4.69 10.49 15.50
CA VAL A 44 -4.68 9.62 14.32
C VAL A 44 -5.04 10.45 13.09
N ASN A 45 -4.25 10.32 12.03
CA ASN A 45 -4.44 11.02 10.76
C ASN A 45 -4.30 10.02 9.61
N ASN A 46 -5.24 10.04 8.67
CA ASN A 46 -5.26 9.20 7.47
C ASN A 46 -4.96 9.96 6.16
N LYS A 47 -4.58 11.23 6.24
CA LYS A 47 -4.32 12.08 5.05
C LYS A 47 -2.90 11.95 4.51
N ALA A 48 -1.95 11.60 5.36
CA ALA A 48 -0.55 11.50 4.97
C ALA A 48 -0.31 10.10 4.40
N GLN A 49 -0.02 10.03 3.11
CA GLN A 49 0.23 8.78 2.39
C GLN A 49 1.56 8.88 1.67
N TYR A 50 2.33 7.79 1.70
CA TYR A 50 3.49 7.64 0.83
C TYR A 50 3.14 6.66 -0.28
N CYS A 51 3.10 7.15 -1.53
CA CYS A 51 2.80 6.33 -2.69
C CYS A 51 4.07 6.02 -3.48
N SER A 52 4.24 4.75 -3.82
CA SER A 52 5.30 4.27 -4.69
C SER A 52 4.75 3.92 -6.07
N ILE A 53 5.53 4.19 -7.12
CA ILE A 53 5.23 3.77 -8.49
C ILE A 53 6.19 2.65 -8.85
N VAL A 54 5.64 1.47 -9.10
CA VAL A 54 6.44 0.29 -9.44
C VAL A 54 6.15 -0.18 -10.86
N ARG A 55 7.22 -0.54 -11.58
CA ARG A 55 7.12 -1.34 -12.80
C ARG A 55 7.24 -2.82 -12.44
N THR A 56 6.26 -3.61 -12.85
CA THR A 56 6.20 -5.06 -12.62
C THR A 56 5.69 -5.78 -13.86
N GLY A 57 5.55 -7.10 -13.81
CA GLY A 57 4.95 -7.89 -14.87
C GLY A 57 4.30 -9.16 -14.35
N ILE A 58 3.22 -9.57 -15.00
CA ILE A 58 2.50 -10.82 -14.75
C ILE A 58 2.22 -11.46 -16.12
N GLY A 59 2.66 -12.71 -16.30
CA GLY A 59 2.66 -13.36 -17.61
C GLY A 59 3.43 -12.53 -18.65
N GLY A 60 2.90 -12.40 -19.86
CA GLY A 60 3.45 -11.53 -20.91
C GLY A 60 3.18 -10.02 -20.71
N CYS A 61 2.46 -9.62 -19.66
CA CYS A 61 2.01 -8.25 -19.48
C CYS A 61 2.92 -7.44 -18.54
N LYS A 62 3.41 -6.30 -19.03
CA LYS A 62 4.11 -5.27 -18.24
C LYS A 62 3.09 -4.32 -17.63
N LEU A 63 3.28 -3.99 -16.36
CA LEU A 63 2.38 -3.13 -15.59
C LEU A 63 3.18 -2.01 -14.91
N VAL A 64 2.55 -0.84 -14.78
CA VAL A 64 2.98 0.22 -13.87
C VAL A 64 1.88 0.38 -12.84
N ILE A 65 2.21 0.23 -11.56
CA ILE A 65 1.26 0.23 -10.46
C ILE A 65 1.68 1.32 -9.48
N GLY A 66 0.77 2.26 -9.20
CA GLY A 66 0.88 3.16 -8.06
C GLY A 66 0.21 2.53 -6.84
N GLY A 67 0.86 2.56 -5.69
CA GLY A 67 0.28 2.06 -4.44
C GLY A 67 0.91 2.67 -3.21
N GLU A 68 0.12 2.79 -2.16
CA GLU A 68 0.57 3.22 -0.83
C GLU A 68 1.52 2.20 -0.21
N VAL A 69 2.52 2.69 0.52
CA VAL A 69 3.44 1.89 1.34
C VAL A 69 3.51 2.51 2.73
N ASP A 70 3.25 1.71 3.76
CA ASP A 70 3.11 2.22 5.13
C ASP A 70 4.46 2.65 5.73
N ALA A 71 5.53 1.89 5.50
CA ALA A 71 6.84 2.19 6.08
C ALA A 71 8.02 1.60 5.30
N GLY A 72 9.21 2.16 5.56
CA GLY A 72 10.50 1.59 5.17
C GLY A 72 11.36 1.37 6.41
N LYS A 73 11.89 0.17 6.61
CA LYS A 73 13.00 -0.05 7.54
C LYS A 73 14.22 0.65 6.93
N ARG A 74 15.01 1.37 7.74
CA ARG A 74 16.33 1.87 7.29
C ARG A 74 17.05 0.67 6.68
N PRO A 75 17.58 0.73 5.43
CA PRO A 75 18.75 -0.06 5.17
C PRO A 75 19.79 0.39 6.22
N PHE A 76 20.67 -0.49 6.67
CA PHE A 76 21.93 -0.03 7.21
C PHE A 76 22.89 0.16 6.02
N PRO A 77 23.02 1.36 5.39
CA PRO A 77 24.17 1.62 4.56
C PRO A 77 24.98 2.78 5.11
N ASN A 78 26.29 2.65 4.91
CA ASN A 78 27.34 3.62 5.16
C ASN A 78 26.87 5.10 4.97
N PRO A 79 27.15 6.01 5.92
CA PRO A 79 26.71 7.41 5.90
C PRO A 79 27.02 8.20 4.60
N HIS A 80 27.93 7.72 3.75
CA HIS A 80 28.27 8.37 2.48
C HIS A 80 27.18 8.29 1.39
N SER A 81 26.23 7.36 1.47
CA SER A 81 25.20 7.18 0.42
C SER A 81 23.99 8.12 0.58
N ILE A 82 23.77 8.64 1.79
CA ILE A 82 22.58 9.43 2.15
C ILE A 82 22.61 10.83 1.51
N ASN A 83 23.80 11.43 1.41
CA ASN A 83 23.96 12.79 0.86
C ASN A 83 23.55 12.90 -0.62
N LYS A 84 23.50 11.80 -1.37
CA LYS A 84 23.15 11.82 -2.79
C LYS A 84 21.64 11.91 -3.05
N TYR A 85 20.79 11.41 -2.14
CA TYR A 85 19.33 11.43 -2.29
C TYR A 85 18.67 12.71 -1.75
N ILE A 86 19.30 13.40 -0.80
CA ILE A 86 18.79 14.68 -0.27
C ILE A 86 19.04 15.83 -1.27
N GLN A 87 20.13 15.79 -2.03
CA GLN A 87 20.55 16.90 -2.90
C GLN A 87 19.72 17.04 -4.19
N THR A 88 18.95 16.02 -4.60
CA THR A 88 18.17 16.05 -5.85
C THR A 88 16.75 16.61 -5.71
N LYS A 89 16.29 16.96 -4.50
CA LYS A 89 14.97 17.60 -4.28
C LYS A 89 14.99 19.05 -3.81
N SER A 90 16.16 19.68 -3.67
CA SER A 90 16.28 21.12 -3.50
C SER A 90 16.41 21.81 -4.86
N LYS A 91 15.30 21.93 -5.60
CA LYS A 91 15.16 23.09 -6.50
C LYS A 91 14.64 24.24 -5.64
N GLU A 92 15.44 25.30 -5.62
CA GLU A 92 15.26 26.58 -4.92
C GLU A 92 13.79 26.93 -4.66
N ILE A 93 13.38 26.87 -3.39
CA ILE A 93 12.21 27.60 -2.92
C ILE A 93 12.72 29.02 -2.67
N ASN A 94 12.21 29.97 -3.45
CA ASN A 94 12.57 31.37 -3.38
C ASN A 94 12.15 31.93 -2.00
N GLU A 95 13.12 32.39 -1.20
CA GLU A 95 12.96 32.76 0.22
C GLU A 95 11.97 33.92 0.46
N ASN A 96 11.52 34.60 -0.60
CA ASN A 96 10.63 35.76 -0.51
C ASN A 96 9.14 35.40 -0.36
N GLU A 97 8.72 34.16 -0.59
CA GLU A 97 7.29 33.78 -0.49
C GLU A 97 6.86 33.40 0.95
N LEU A 98 7.83 33.28 1.88
CA LEU A 98 7.59 32.85 3.27
C LEU A 98 7.15 33.99 4.22
N LEU A 99 7.29 35.25 3.81
CA LEU A 99 7.12 36.41 4.71
C LEU A 99 5.68 36.93 4.86
N MET A 100 4.69 36.41 4.12
CA MET A 100 3.33 36.99 4.09
C MET A 100 2.21 36.17 4.75
N LYS A 101 2.50 35.14 5.55
CA LYS A 101 1.45 34.36 6.25
C LYS A 101 1.78 34.08 7.72
N ASN A 102 1.79 35.13 8.54
CA ASN A 102 1.83 35.05 10.00
C ASN A 102 0.42 35.11 10.62
N SER A 103 -0.12 33.95 11.05
CA SER A 103 -0.89 33.80 12.31
C SER A 103 -1.29 32.34 12.57
N PRO A 104 -1.48 31.93 13.84
CA PRO A 104 -0.92 30.68 14.35
C PRO A 104 -1.91 29.52 14.27
N LEU A 105 -1.74 28.69 13.25
CA LEU A 105 -2.11 27.28 13.33
C LEU A 105 -0.82 26.49 13.06
N LYS A 106 -0.26 25.92 14.13
CA LYS A 106 0.81 24.92 14.03
C LYS A 106 0.22 23.68 13.34
N THR A 107 0.15 23.72 12.01
CA THR A 107 -0.07 22.54 11.19
C THR A 107 1.16 21.65 11.38
N HIS A 108 1.02 20.69 12.28
CA HIS A 108 1.98 19.60 12.42
C HIS A 108 1.87 18.73 11.16
N ASN A 109 2.52 19.18 10.08
CA ASN A 109 2.78 18.37 8.92
C ASN A 109 3.68 17.23 9.37
N LYS A 110 3.07 16.08 9.69
CA LYS A 110 3.79 14.81 9.82
C LYS A 110 4.39 14.50 8.45
N ASN A 111 5.67 14.82 8.29
CA ASN A 111 6.49 14.28 7.22
C ASN A 111 6.66 12.77 7.49
N LEU A 112 5.69 11.96 7.05
CA LEU A 112 5.91 10.52 6.85
C LEU A 112 6.91 10.37 5.71
N LEU A 113 8.18 10.52 6.04
CA LEU A 113 9.27 10.18 5.14
C LEU A 113 9.40 8.66 5.25
N VAL A 114 8.92 7.94 4.23
CA VAL A 114 9.41 6.59 4.02
C VAL A 114 10.90 6.76 3.69
N TRP A 115 11.75 6.43 4.66
CA TRP A 115 13.21 6.59 4.60
C TRP A 115 13.88 5.60 3.63
N ASP A 116 13.08 4.92 2.79
CA ASP A 116 13.51 4.00 1.76
C ASP A 116 12.69 4.24 0.48
N SER A 117 13.32 4.80 -0.55
CA SER A 117 12.75 4.80 -1.90
C SER A 117 13.05 3.46 -2.55
N LYS A 118 12.22 3.03 -3.51
CA LYS A 118 12.58 1.86 -4.33
C LYS A 118 13.97 2.12 -4.89
N PRO A 119 14.95 1.24 -4.66
CA PRO A 119 16.29 1.51 -5.13
C PRO A 119 16.32 1.52 -6.65
N ASP A 120 17.18 2.36 -7.21
CA ASP A 120 17.34 2.48 -8.68
C ASP A 120 17.91 1.18 -9.28
N ARG A 121 18.75 0.48 -8.50
CA ARG A 121 19.30 -0.82 -8.87
C ARG A 121 18.37 -1.93 -8.40
N LYS A 122 18.17 -2.94 -9.24
CA LYS A 122 17.26 -4.06 -8.93
C LYS A 122 17.80 -4.99 -7.85
N GLU A 123 19.11 -4.97 -7.66
CA GLU A 123 19.85 -5.84 -6.75
C GLU A 123 19.82 -5.33 -5.31
N ASP A 124 19.48 -4.06 -5.12
CA ASP A 124 19.39 -3.44 -3.80
C ASP A 124 18.12 -3.89 -3.07
N PRO A 125 18.22 -4.18 -1.76
CA PRO A 125 17.08 -4.66 -0.99
C PRO A 125 16.04 -3.56 -0.85
N ILE A 126 14.79 -3.88 -1.18
CA ILE A 126 13.62 -3.09 -0.79
C ILE A 126 13.38 -3.37 0.69
N ASN A 127 13.28 -2.35 1.53
CA ASN A 127 13.09 -2.50 2.98
C ASN A 127 11.69 -2.05 3.43
N TRP A 128 10.74 -2.04 2.50
CA TRP A 128 9.36 -1.71 2.79
C TRP A 128 8.66 -2.72 3.69
N VAL A 129 7.70 -2.21 4.46
CA VAL A 129 6.84 -2.98 5.35
C VAL A 129 5.42 -2.50 5.20
N GLU A 130 4.50 -3.45 5.08
CA GLU A 130 3.06 -3.22 5.18
C GLU A 130 2.59 -3.52 6.61
N LEU A 131 1.76 -2.66 7.19
CA LEU A 131 1.13 -2.84 8.50
C LEU A 131 -0.33 -3.20 8.31
N LYS A 132 -0.78 -4.29 8.96
CA LYS A 132 -2.18 -4.71 8.94
C LYS A 132 -2.66 -5.01 10.35
N THR A 133 -3.96 -4.94 10.56
CA THR A 133 -4.58 -5.45 11.78
C THR A 133 -5.58 -6.57 11.49
N SER A 134 -5.69 -7.53 12.40
CA SER A 134 -6.71 -8.57 12.35
C SER A 134 -7.27 -8.85 13.74
N ALA A 135 -8.46 -9.45 13.79
CA ALA A 135 -8.94 -10.06 15.03
C ALA A 135 -8.09 -11.29 15.35
N GLU A 136 -7.96 -11.61 16.64
CA GLU A 136 -7.38 -12.87 17.09
C GLU A 136 -8.05 -14.10 16.46
N ILE A 137 -7.27 -15.15 16.28
CA ILE A 137 -7.73 -16.41 15.72
C ILE A 137 -7.97 -17.37 16.88
N ARG A 138 -9.25 -17.59 17.22
CA ARG A 138 -9.64 -18.41 18.37
C ARG A 138 -10.18 -19.79 17.99
N ASN A 139 -10.54 -19.96 16.73
CA ASN A 139 -11.18 -21.16 16.20
C ASN A 139 -10.99 -21.23 14.69
N ASP A 140 -11.41 -22.36 14.10
CA ASP A 140 -11.33 -22.61 12.66
C ASP A 140 -12.07 -21.57 11.82
N ARG A 141 -13.23 -21.09 12.26
CA ARG A 141 -14.02 -20.08 11.53
C ARG A 141 -13.24 -18.77 11.42
N ASP A 142 -12.53 -18.38 12.47
CA ASP A 142 -11.69 -17.18 12.45
C ASP A 142 -10.44 -17.38 11.59
N MET A 143 -9.89 -18.60 11.57
CA MET A 143 -8.81 -18.96 10.63
C MET A 143 -9.26 -18.78 9.17
N PHE A 144 -10.44 -19.29 8.79
CA PHE A 144 -11.00 -19.08 7.45
C PHE A 144 -11.18 -17.59 7.09
N LYS A 145 -11.57 -16.75 8.05
CA LYS A 145 -11.68 -15.30 7.83
C LYS A 145 -10.29 -14.68 7.66
N TYR A 146 -9.33 -15.10 8.47
CA TYR A 146 -7.96 -14.59 8.43
C TYR A 146 -7.28 -14.94 7.10
N GLU A 147 -7.40 -16.18 6.61
CA GLU A 147 -6.81 -16.54 5.32
C GLU A 147 -7.40 -15.76 4.14
N ARG A 148 -8.71 -15.47 4.16
CA ARG A 148 -9.33 -14.56 3.18
C ARG A 148 -8.77 -13.13 3.24
N LYS A 149 -8.37 -12.66 4.42
CA LYS A 149 -7.66 -11.37 4.55
C LYS A 149 -6.22 -11.49 4.06
N LEU A 150 -5.52 -12.58 4.42
CA LEU A 150 -4.15 -12.82 3.99
C LEU A 150 -4.02 -12.85 2.47
N LEU A 151 -5.00 -13.40 1.73
CA LEU A 151 -5.03 -13.30 0.27
C LEU A 151 -4.93 -11.84 -0.21
N LYS A 152 -5.70 -10.94 0.41
CA LYS A 152 -5.71 -9.50 0.05
C LYS A 152 -4.41 -8.83 0.45
N PHE A 153 -3.90 -9.11 1.65
CA PHE A 153 -2.63 -8.56 2.14
C PHE A 153 -1.46 -8.98 1.26
N TRP A 154 -1.43 -10.27 0.90
CA TRP A 154 -0.46 -10.85 -0.01
C TRP A 154 -0.57 -10.21 -1.40
N ALA A 155 -1.77 -10.15 -2.00
CA ALA A 155 -1.93 -9.61 -3.35
C ALA A 155 -1.47 -8.15 -3.44
N GLN A 156 -1.85 -7.31 -2.47
CA GLN A 156 -1.42 -5.91 -2.39
C GLN A 156 0.10 -5.80 -2.31
N SER A 157 0.71 -6.49 -1.33
CA SER A 157 2.14 -6.40 -1.05
C SER A 157 2.98 -7.01 -2.16
N PHE A 158 2.55 -8.15 -2.71
CA PHE A 158 3.23 -8.86 -3.79
C PHE A 158 3.29 -8.03 -5.08
N LEU A 159 2.18 -7.39 -5.47
CA LEU A 159 2.12 -6.55 -6.66
C LEU A 159 3.02 -5.30 -6.55
N LEU A 160 3.14 -4.75 -5.35
CA LEU A 160 4.02 -3.61 -5.06
C LEU A 160 5.47 -4.02 -4.80
N GLY A 161 5.75 -5.30 -4.59
CA GLY A 161 7.08 -5.79 -4.23
C GLY A 161 7.48 -5.48 -2.78
N VAL A 162 6.50 -5.25 -1.90
CA VAL A 162 6.72 -5.08 -0.46
C VAL A 162 7.10 -6.45 0.13
N PRO A 163 8.31 -6.62 0.69
CA PRO A 163 8.81 -7.94 1.10
C PRO A 163 8.24 -8.45 2.42
N LYS A 164 7.70 -7.56 3.26
CA LYS A 164 7.30 -7.87 4.63
C LYS A 164 5.94 -7.28 4.98
N ILE A 165 5.16 -8.06 5.71
CA ILE A 165 3.88 -7.65 6.29
C ILE A 165 3.95 -7.88 7.80
N ILE A 166 3.57 -6.91 8.61
CA ILE A 166 3.40 -7.05 10.05
C ILE A 166 1.91 -6.98 10.38
N VAL A 167 1.38 -8.05 10.97
CA VAL A 167 -0.02 -8.13 11.38
C VAL A 167 -0.13 -7.96 12.89
N GLY A 168 -0.84 -6.93 13.32
CA GLY A 168 -1.27 -6.76 14.70
C GLY A 168 -2.60 -7.49 14.98
N PHE A 169 -2.58 -8.46 15.89
CA PHE A 169 -3.77 -9.20 16.31
C PHE A 169 -4.36 -8.60 17.57
N ARG A 170 -5.61 -8.19 17.46
CA ARG A 170 -6.35 -7.52 18.52
C ARG A 170 -7.63 -8.24 18.88
N ASP A 171 -8.12 -8.00 20.08
CA ASP A 171 -9.44 -8.46 20.51
C ASP A 171 -10.58 -7.61 19.92
N GLU A 172 -11.78 -7.82 20.45
CA GLU A 172 -13.00 -7.11 20.06
C GLU A 172 -13.11 -5.70 20.63
N HIS A 173 -12.29 -5.35 21.63
CA HIS A 173 -12.19 -4.01 22.21
C HIS A 173 -11.11 -3.16 21.52
N GLY A 174 -10.34 -3.75 20.60
CA GLY A 174 -9.28 -3.06 19.88
C GLY A 174 -7.91 -3.17 20.54
N ILE A 175 -7.79 -3.95 21.61
CA ILE A 175 -6.52 -4.12 22.34
C ILE A 175 -5.64 -5.08 21.57
N LEU A 176 -4.42 -4.64 21.24
CA LEU A 176 -3.42 -5.42 20.54
C LEU A 176 -2.76 -6.42 21.50
N HIS A 177 -2.83 -7.71 21.16
CA HIS A 177 -2.28 -8.80 21.97
C HIS A 177 -0.96 -9.34 21.42
N ARG A 178 -0.80 -9.41 20.10
CA ARG A 178 0.43 -9.90 19.47
C ARG A 178 0.70 -9.30 18.11
N LEU A 179 1.96 -9.38 17.70
CA LEU A 179 2.45 -9.08 16.36
C LEU A 179 2.91 -10.35 15.65
N GLU A 180 2.76 -10.39 14.34
CA GLU A 180 3.31 -11.43 13.48
C GLU A 180 3.98 -10.77 12.29
N GLU A 181 5.29 -10.98 12.12
CA GLU A 181 6.03 -10.57 10.92
C GLU A 181 6.01 -11.73 9.91
N MET A 182 5.59 -11.45 8.69
CA MET A 182 5.50 -12.42 7.60
C MET A 182 6.30 -11.94 6.40
N VAL A 183 7.00 -12.86 5.74
CA VAL A 183 7.64 -12.60 4.43
C VAL A 183 6.59 -12.78 3.34
N THR A 184 6.33 -11.72 2.57
CA THR A 184 5.24 -11.67 1.57
C THR A 184 5.27 -12.86 0.61
N ARG A 185 6.46 -13.20 0.09
CA ARG A 185 6.64 -14.31 -0.87
C ARG A 185 6.22 -15.66 -0.31
N ASP A 186 6.35 -15.86 0.99
CA ASP A 186 6.19 -17.18 1.63
C ASP A 186 4.73 -17.42 2.07
N ILE A 187 3.90 -16.37 2.11
CA ILE A 187 2.50 -16.43 2.56
C ILE A 187 1.67 -17.53 1.86
N PRO A 188 1.69 -17.68 0.52
CA PRO A 188 0.93 -18.75 -0.13
C PRO A 188 1.34 -20.14 0.34
N GLY A 189 2.64 -20.36 0.55
CA GLY A 189 3.19 -21.62 1.05
C GLY A 189 2.87 -21.88 2.53
N LEU A 190 2.68 -20.82 3.33
CA LEU A 190 2.22 -20.93 4.72
C LEU A 190 0.74 -21.34 4.77
N VAL A 191 -0.11 -20.69 3.98
CA VAL A 191 -1.55 -21.03 3.87
C VAL A 191 -1.75 -22.47 3.41
N ALA A 192 -0.96 -22.94 2.43
CA ALA A 192 -1.07 -24.29 1.91
C ALA A 192 -0.58 -25.38 2.89
N ARG A 193 0.51 -25.14 3.64
CA ARG A 193 1.16 -26.17 4.47
C ARG A 193 0.74 -26.15 5.94
N GLN A 194 0.43 -24.97 6.47
CA GLN A 194 0.16 -24.75 7.90
C GLN A 194 -1.27 -24.25 8.15
N GLY A 195 -1.92 -23.74 7.11
CA GLY A 195 -3.29 -23.22 7.17
C GLY A 195 -4.36 -24.24 6.80
N LYS A 196 -5.52 -23.72 6.39
CA LYS A 196 -6.67 -24.45 5.85
C LYS A 196 -6.63 -24.53 4.31
N GLY A 197 -5.62 -23.95 3.66
CA GLY A 197 -5.47 -24.01 2.20
C GLY A 197 -6.61 -23.34 1.43
N THR A 198 -7.17 -22.23 1.94
CA THR A 198 -8.39 -21.63 1.36
C THR A 198 -8.19 -20.91 0.03
N TRP A 199 -6.93 -20.68 -0.36
CA TRP A 199 -6.56 -20.08 -1.63
C TRP A 199 -5.17 -20.55 -2.04
N ASP A 200 -4.86 -20.42 -3.33
CA ASP A 200 -3.59 -20.83 -3.93
C ASP A 200 -2.98 -19.67 -4.72
N GLY A 201 -1.73 -19.32 -4.41
CA GLY A 201 -1.04 -18.19 -5.03
C GLY A 201 -0.79 -18.38 -6.53
N ASN A 202 -0.55 -19.61 -6.99
CA ASN A 202 -0.39 -19.90 -8.41
C ASN A 202 -1.71 -19.74 -9.17
N ILE A 203 -2.83 -20.17 -8.59
CA ILE A 203 -4.17 -19.94 -9.17
C ILE A 203 -4.41 -18.43 -9.33
N CYS A 204 -4.11 -17.62 -8.31
CA CYS A 204 -4.25 -16.17 -8.40
C CYS A 204 -3.38 -15.57 -9.51
N ILE A 205 -2.09 -15.89 -9.55
CA ILE A 205 -1.15 -15.35 -10.55
C ILE A 205 -1.54 -15.78 -11.96
N ASN A 206 -1.86 -17.06 -12.16
CA ASN A 206 -2.25 -17.60 -13.47
C ASN A 206 -3.56 -17.01 -13.96
N PHE A 207 -4.54 -16.82 -13.07
CA PHE A 207 -5.78 -16.14 -13.41
C PHE A 207 -5.51 -14.70 -13.86
N THR A 208 -4.72 -13.94 -13.09
CA THR A 208 -4.37 -12.56 -13.44
C THR A 208 -3.62 -12.49 -14.78
N ALA A 209 -2.67 -13.40 -15.03
CA ALA A 209 -1.95 -13.46 -16.31
C ALA A 209 -2.91 -13.65 -17.49
N LYS A 210 -3.76 -14.68 -17.42
CA LYS A 210 -4.76 -14.98 -18.46
C LYS A 210 -5.75 -13.83 -18.64
N PHE A 211 -6.18 -13.21 -17.55
CA PHE A 211 -7.09 -12.07 -17.59
C PHE A 211 -6.47 -10.87 -18.30
N LEU A 212 -5.22 -10.51 -17.99
CA LEU A 212 -4.52 -9.39 -18.63
C LEU A 212 -4.23 -9.65 -20.11
N GLU A 213 -3.88 -10.88 -20.48
CA GLU A 213 -3.70 -11.30 -21.86
C GLU A 213 -5.03 -11.22 -22.64
N TRP A 214 -6.11 -11.72 -22.06
CA TRP A 214 -7.46 -11.59 -22.63
C TRP A 214 -7.88 -10.13 -22.78
N LEU A 215 -7.63 -9.29 -21.77
CA LEU A 215 -7.99 -7.87 -21.81
C LEU A 215 -7.32 -7.14 -22.98
N LYS A 216 -6.06 -7.46 -23.30
CA LYS A 216 -5.34 -6.93 -24.46
C LYS A 216 -5.89 -7.41 -25.80
N LEU A 217 -6.53 -8.58 -25.84
CA LEU A 217 -7.19 -9.08 -27.05
C LEU A 217 -8.55 -8.41 -27.26
N VAL A 218 -9.23 -8.03 -26.18
CA VAL A 218 -10.54 -7.35 -26.23
C VAL A 218 -10.37 -5.87 -26.58
N ILE A 219 -9.47 -5.17 -25.90
CA ILE A 219 -9.24 -3.73 -26.10
C ILE A 219 -8.16 -3.56 -27.17
N LYS A 220 -8.60 -3.41 -28.42
CA LYS A 220 -7.74 -3.20 -29.60
C LYS A 220 -7.70 -1.75 -30.07
N ASP A 221 -8.71 -0.97 -29.72
CA ASP A 221 -8.83 0.41 -30.14
C ASP A 221 -7.78 1.26 -29.41
N GLU A 222 -7.14 2.18 -30.13
CA GLU A 222 -6.21 3.16 -29.54
C GLU A 222 -6.95 4.23 -28.74
N GLU A 223 -8.25 4.41 -29.00
CA GLU A 223 -9.12 5.38 -28.33
C GLU A 223 -10.43 4.76 -27.82
N GLY A 224 -11.03 5.45 -26.84
CA GLY A 224 -12.32 5.12 -26.27
C GLY A 224 -12.25 4.71 -24.81
N LEU A 225 -13.39 4.86 -24.13
CA LEU A 225 -13.54 4.52 -22.73
C LEU A 225 -14.12 3.12 -22.60
N TRP A 226 -13.46 2.25 -21.85
CA TRP A 226 -13.90 0.88 -21.59
C TRP A 226 -14.24 0.65 -20.13
N ARG A 227 -15.22 -0.21 -19.87
CA ARG A 227 -15.59 -0.66 -18.52
C ARG A 227 -15.31 -2.13 -18.35
N ILE A 228 -14.59 -2.45 -17.27
CA ILE A 228 -14.46 -3.80 -16.73
C ILE A 228 -15.48 -3.93 -15.58
N ARG A 229 -16.37 -4.92 -15.65
CA ARG A 229 -17.41 -5.15 -14.64
C ARG A 229 -17.42 -6.61 -14.20
N ARG A 230 -17.57 -6.83 -12.90
CA ARG A 230 -17.96 -8.12 -12.34
C ARG A 230 -19.12 -7.89 -11.39
N GLN A 231 -20.27 -8.47 -11.71
CA GLN A 231 -21.44 -8.38 -10.83
C GLN A 231 -21.20 -9.18 -9.54
N GLU A 232 -21.82 -8.75 -8.45
CA GLU A 232 -21.69 -9.45 -7.17
C GLU A 232 -22.13 -10.92 -7.33
N LYS A 233 -21.33 -11.85 -6.77
CA LYS A 233 -21.53 -13.32 -6.88
C LYS A 233 -21.50 -13.89 -8.30
N SER A 234 -21.36 -13.08 -9.34
CA SER A 234 -21.22 -13.57 -10.72
C SER A 234 -19.83 -14.17 -10.94
N PRO A 235 -19.71 -15.32 -11.64
CA PRO A 235 -18.43 -15.84 -12.10
C PRO A 235 -17.93 -15.10 -13.36
N VAL A 236 -18.77 -14.26 -13.97
CA VAL A 236 -18.48 -13.62 -15.26
C VAL A 236 -17.84 -12.25 -15.05
N ILE A 237 -16.75 -12.00 -15.80
CA ILE A 237 -16.17 -10.66 -15.97
C ILE A 237 -16.55 -10.17 -17.36
N GLU A 238 -17.12 -8.97 -17.41
CA GLU A 238 -17.59 -8.31 -18.61
C GLU A 238 -16.65 -7.16 -18.94
N VAL A 239 -16.29 -7.01 -20.21
CA VAL A 239 -15.53 -5.87 -20.73
C VAL A 239 -16.29 -5.32 -21.92
N PHE A 240 -16.68 -4.06 -21.86
CA PHE A 240 -17.46 -3.41 -22.91
C PHE A 240 -17.11 -1.93 -23.05
N LYS A 241 -17.22 -1.42 -24.28
CA LYS A 241 -16.94 -0.03 -24.61
C LYS A 241 -18.10 0.86 -24.16
N LEU A 242 -17.77 2.00 -23.56
CA LEU A 242 -18.72 3.03 -23.12
C LEU A 242 -18.76 4.20 -24.09
N GLU A 243 -17.59 4.62 -24.57
CA GLU A 243 -17.43 5.77 -25.48
C GLU A 243 -16.45 5.40 -26.59
N ASP A 244 -16.75 5.80 -27.83
CA ASP A 244 -15.91 5.48 -28.99
C ASP A 244 -14.62 6.29 -29.08
N SER A 245 -14.58 7.46 -28.43
CA SER A 245 -13.45 8.38 -28.44
C SER A 245 -13.21 8.97 -27.06
N GLY A 246 -12.04 9.58 -26.86
CA GLY A 246 -11.67 10.21 -25.59
C GLY A 246 -11.27 9.22 -24.50
N HIS A 247 -11.09 9.74 -23.29
CA HIS A 247 -10.54 9.02 -22.14
C HIS A 247 -11.37 9.20 -20.86
N GLY A 248 -12.62 9.65 -20.95
CA GLY A 248 -13.54 9.76 -19.80
C GLY A 248 -13.02 10.60 -18.62
N GLY A 249 -12.17 11.59 -18.88
CA GLY A 249 -11.52 12.39 -17.83
C GLY A 249 -10.46 11.67 -16.98
N ILE A 250 -10.10 10.42 -17.33
CA ILE A 250 -9.06 9.65 -16.63
C ILE A 250 -7.68 10.25 -16.88
N LEU A 251 -7.40 10.66 -18.12
CA LEU A 251 -6.18 11.38 -18.48
C LEU A 251 -6.41 12.88 -18.34
N SER A 252 -5.45 13.60 -17.76
CA SER A 252 -5.49 15.07 -17.72
C SER A 252 -4.93 15.65 -19.02
N GLN A 253 -5.40 16.84 -19.41
CA GLN A 253 -4.91 17.51 -20.62
C GLN A 253 -3.38 17.71 -20.57
N ALA A 254 -2.84 18.13 -19.43
CA ALA A 254 -1.40 18.29 -19.24
C ALA A 254 -0.61 16.99 -19.48
N PHE A 255 -1.15 15.83 -19.10
CA PHE A 255 -0.51 14.54 -19.36
C PHE A 255 -0.56 14.17 -20.85
N VAL A 256 -1.69 14.41 -21.51
CA VAL A 256 -1.86 14.19 -22.95
C VAL A 256 -0.89 15.06 -23.74
N ASP A 257 -0.85 16.37 -23.45
CA ASP A 257 0.04 17.33 -24.12
C ASP A 257 1.52 16.93 -23.94
N TRP A 258 1.91 16.60 -22.70
CA TRP A 258 3.26 16.13 -22.41
C TRP A 258 3.62 14.88 -23.21
N ARG A 259 2.68 13.93 -23.37
CA ARG A 259 2.95 12.67 -24.05
C ARG A 259 3.03 12.81 -25.56
N SER A 260 2.25 13.72 -26.15
CA SER A 260 2.28 14.07 -27.58
C SER A 260 3.49 14.92 -27.97
N SER A 261 4.10 15.64 -27.02
CA SER A 261 5.31 16.43 -27.25
C SER A 261 6.61 15.61 -27.38
N LYS A 262 6.54 14.28 -27.21
CA LYS A 262 7.67 13.36 -27.23
C LYS A 262 7.64 12.42 -28.44
#